data_AF-A0A834HV35-F1
#
_entry.id   AF-A0A834HV35-F1
#
_cell.length_a   1.000
_cell.length_b   1.000
_cell.length_c   1.000
_cell.angle_alpha   90.00
_cell.angle_beta   90.00
_cell.angle_gamma   90.00
#
_symmetry.space_group_name_H-M   'P 1'
#
loop_
_entity.id
_entity.type
_entity.pdbx_description
1 polymer ?
#
loop_
_entity_poly.entity_id
_entity_poly.type
_entity_poly.pdbx_seq_one_letter_code
_entity_poly.pdbx_strand_id
1 'polypeptide(L)'
;MFRTFIYNSNITYIKRGFCERRTVLNVIKKGDVGEKVSVQGWVKSLRKQKDLTFYDINDGSTVKNLQIIVQDKSHGKINVGSSVRADGILQKSPKGQNEVNAENLVLIGGCDLNEGYPFAPRKKYAPEYVREYLHLRPQTRRFGSLLRVRHGATVAFHKYLDQIGYVCIQTPIITSNDCEGAGEVFKVVPDNVDLLKSMYQDSYI
;
A
#
# COMPACT_ATOMS: atom_id res chain seq x y z
N MET A 1 -19.06 -36.77 14.75
CA MET A 1 -19.32 -37.07 13.32
C MET A 1 -19.47 -35.75 12.57
N PHE A 2 -18.37 -35.03 12.31
CA PHE A 2 -18.39 -33.81 11.49
C PHE A 2 -17.88 -34.18 10.10
N ARG A 3 -18.84 -34.29 9.17
CA ARG A 3 -18.61 -34.65 7.77
C ARG A 3 -17.94 -33.48 7.04
N THR A 4 -16.84 -33.82 6.40
CA THR A 4 -16.15 -33.18 5.29
C THR A 4 -17.09 -32.52 4.27
N PHE A 5 -17.03 -31.20 4.15
CA PHE A 5 -17.52 -30.38 3.02
C PHE A 5 -16.72 -29.05 3.17
N ILE A 6 -15.92 -28.52 2.25
CA ILE A 6 -15.97 -28.46 0.80
C ILE A 6 -14.52 -28.29 0.30
N TYR A 7 -13.99 -29.26 -0.46
CA TYR A 7 -12.88 -29.02 -1.39
C TYR A 7 -13.52 -28.93 -2.76
N ASN A 8 -13.74 -27.71 -3.27
CA ASN A 8 -14.01 -27.53 -4.69
C ASN A 8 -13.33 -26.24 -5.15
N SER A 9 -12.08 -26.43 -5.56
CA SER A 9 -11.22 -25.48 -6.23
C SER A 9 -11.75 -25.20 -7.63
N ASN A 10 -12.63 -24.21 -7.76
CA ASN A 10 -12.94 -23.51 -9.02
C ASN A 10 -13.72 -22.21 -8.73
N ILE A 11 -13.07 -21.27 -8.03
CA ILE A 11 -13.57 -19.89 -7.99
C ILE A 11 -13.05 -19.19 -9.26
N THR A 12 -13.90 -19.12 -10.28
CA THR A 12 -13.62 -18.39 -11.51
C THR A 12 -13.75 -16.90 -11.22
N TYR A 13 -12.63 -16.22 -10.97
CA TYR A 13 -12.63 -14.76 -10.85
C TYR A 13 -12.95 -14.16 -12.22
N ILE A 14 -14.13 -13.55 -12.36
CA ILE A 14 -14.46 -12.73 -13.53
C ILE A 14 -13.59 -11.48 -13.47
N LYS A 15 -12.45 -11.50 -14.16
CA LYS A 15 -11.54 -10.38 -14.26
C LYS A 15 -12.10 -9.38 -15.27
N ARG A 16 -13.09 -8.57 -14.86
CA ARG A 16 -13.53 -7.41 -15.66
C ARG A 16 -12.38 -6.40 -15.71
N GLY A 17 -11.68 -6.38 -16.84
CA GLY A 17 -10.54 -5.50 -17.08
C GLY A 17 -10.98 -4.05 -17.24
N PHE A 18 -11.19 -3.34 -16.13
CA PHE A 18 -11.58 -1.91 -16.18
C PHE A 18 -10.37 -0.97 -16.32
N CYS A 19 -9.14 -1.48 -16.38
CA CYS A 19 -7.96 -0.72 -16.80
C CYS A 19 -6.75 -1.64 -16.98
N GLU A 20 -6.07 -1.58 -18.14
CA GLU A 20 -4.78 -2.26 -18.38
C GLU A 20 -3.62 -1.56 -17.63
N ARG A 21 -3.77 -1.36 -16.33
CA ARG A 21 -2.72 -0.76 -15.50
C ARG A 21 -1.78 -1.86 -15.01
N ARG A 22 -0.48 -1.67 -15.21
CA ARG A 22 0.55 -2.54 -14.65
C ARG A 22 1.14 -1.91 -13.39
N THR A 23 1.41 -2.73 -12.39
CA THR A 23 2.13 -2.29 -11.18
C THR A 23 3.58 -2.00 -11.52
N VAL A 24 4.21 -1.10 -10.76
CA VAL A 24 5.63 -0.78 -10.89
C VAL A 24 6.50 -2.04 -10.74
N LEU A 25 6.15 -2.94 -9.81
CA LEU A 25 6.82 -4.24 -9.66
C LEU A 25 6.80 -5.06 -10.95
N ASN A 26 5.64 -5.15 -11.61
CA ASN A 26 5.48 -5.95 -12.82
C ASN A 26 6.23 -5.33 -14.00
N VAL A 27 6.20 -4.00 -14.15
CA VAL A 27 6.96 -3.31 -15.22
C VAL A 27 8.47 -3.47 -15.02
N ILE A 28 8.95 -3.41 -13.77
CA ILE A 28 10.38 -3.59 -13.48
C ILE A 28 10.85 -5.04 -13.67
N LYS A 29 10.02 -6.04 -13.30
CA LYS A 29 10.44 -7.45 -13.32
C LYS A 29 10.08 -8.21 -14.60
N LYS A 30 8.96 -7.88 -15.23
CA LYS A 30 8.32 -8.63 -16.31
C LYS A 30 7.94 -7.74 -17.50
N GLY A 31 8.47 -6.52 -17.57
CA GLY A 31 8.22 -5.61 -18.67
C GLY A 31 9.22 -5.86 -19.79
N ASP A 32 8.73 -5.97 -21.02
CA ASP A 32 9.54 -6.17 -22.21
C ASP A 32 9.82 -4.83 -22.88
N VAL A 33 11.04 -4.67 -23.39
CA VAL A 33 11.46 -3.43 -24.06
C VAL A 33 10.64 -3.23 -25.33
N GLY A 34 10.15 -2.01 -25.57
CA GLY A 34 9.25 -1.67 -26.68
C GLY A 34 7.76 -1.87 -26.36
N GLU A 35 7.42 -2.47 -25.21
CA GLU A 35 6.04 -2.64 -24.78
C GLU A 35 5.41 -1.29 -24.40
N LYS A 36 4.15 -1.06 -24.81
CA LYS A 36 3.34 0.04 -24.30
C LYS A 36 2.81 -0.29 -22.91
N VAL A 37 3.09 0.57 -21.95
CA VAL A 37 2.73 0.39 -20.54
C VAL A 37 1.97 1.58 -20.00
N SER A 38 0.97 1.30 -19.16
CA SER A 38 0.25 2.29 -18.35
C SER A 38 0.56 2.05 -16.88
N VAL A 39 1.18 3.03 -16.22
CA VAL A 39 1.56 2.96 -14.80
C VAL A 39 0.98 4.14 -14.03
N GLN A 40 0.65 3.89 -12.76
CA GLN A 40 0.15 4.91 -11.86
C GLN A 40 0.90 4.84 -10.53
N GLY A 41 1.03 5.99 -9.88
CA GLY A 41 1.61 6.05 -8.55
C GLY A 41 1.89 7.47 -8.11
N TRP A 42 2.66 7.60 -7.04
CA TRP A 42 3.06 8.88 -6.47
C TRP A 42 4.47 9.24 -6.89
N VAL A 43 4.68 10.52 -7.22
CA VAL A 43 5.99 11.08 -7.51
C VAL A 43 6.81 11.13 -6.22
N LYS A 44 7.91 10.39 -6.17
CA LYS A 44 8.84 10.35 -5.04
C LYS A 44 10.00 11.32 -5.20
N SER A 45 10.37 11.62 -6.43
CA SER A 45 11.52 12.45 -6.78
C SER A 45 11.33 12.99 -8.19
N LEU A 46 11.81 14.22 -8.41
CA LEU A 46 11.74 14.94 -9.68
C LEU A 46 13.13 15.47 -10.00
N ARG A 47 13.59 15.33 -11.25
CA ARG A 47 14.79 15.99 -11.75
C ARG A 47 14.55 16.53 -13.16
N LYS A 48 14.98 17.76 -13.42
CA LYS A 48 14.90 18.40 -14.74
C LYS A 48 16.30 18.50 -15.34
N GLN A 49 16.44 18.20 -16.63
CA GLN A 49 17.70 18.29 -17.37
C GLN A 49 17.43 18.68 -18.82
N LYS A 50 17.83 19.90 -19.20
CA LYS A 50 17.51 20.48 -20.52
C LYS A 50 15.99 20.37 -20.78
N ASP A 51 15.61 19.73 -21.89
CA ASP A 51 14.21 19.54 -22.32
C ASP A 51 13.58 18.25 -21.77
N LEU A 52 14.28 17.51 -20.90
CA LEU A 52 13.80 16.27 -20.31
C LEU A 52 13.51 16.45 -18.82
N THR A 53 12.34 15.99 -18.42
CA THR A 53 11.98 15.85 -17.01
C THR A 53 11.87 14.37 -16.65
N PHE A 54 12.52 13.98 -15.55
CA PHE A 54 12.48 12.62 -15.04
C PHE A 54 11.71 12.58 -13.72
N TYR A 55 10.69 11.72 -13.68
CA TYR A 55 9.87 11.45 -12.51
C TYR A 55 10.18 10.05 -11.98
N ASP A 56 10.56 9.96 -10.70
CA ASP A 56 10.61 8.68 -10.01
C ASP A 56 9.24 8.41 -9.39
N ILE A 57 8.53 7.41 -9.90
CA ILE A 57 7.19 7.03 -9.43
C ILE A 57 7.26 5.75 -8.60
N ASN A 58 6.41 5.68 -7.57
CA ASN A 58 6.20 4.45 -6.80
C ASN A 58 4.72 4.27 -6.45
N ASP A 59 4.23 3.04 -6.57
CA ASP A 59 2.84 2.61 -6.30
C ASP A 59 2.72 1.76 -5.03
N GLY A 60 3.81 1.54 -4.28
CA GLY A 60 3.87 0.68 -3.10
C GLY A 60 4.10 -0.81 -3.39
N SER A 61 3.96 -1.27 -4.63
CA SER A 61 4.13 -2.69 -5.01
C SER A 61 5.56 -3.20 -4.81
N THR A 62 6.54 -2.30 -4.83
CA THR A 62 7.95 -2.59 -4.60
C THR A 62 8.65 -1.42 -3.90
N VAL A 63 9.84 -1.68 -3.36
CA VAL A 63 10.71 -0.64 -2.80
C VAL A 63 11.41 0.19 -3.89
N LYS A 64 11.51 -0.35 -5.11
CA LYS A 64 12.17 0.33 -6.24
C LYS A 64 11.23 1.34 -6.86
N ASN A 65 11.77 2.48 -7.30
CA ASN A 65 11.00 3.44 -8.09
C ASN A 65 11.12 3.10 -9.58
N LEU A 66 10.10 3.44 -10.35
CA LEU A 66 10.16 3.42 -11.81
C LEU A 66 10.44 4.84 -12.30
N GLN A 67 11.47 4.97 -13.14
CA GLN A 67 11.80 6.25 -13.75
C GLN A 67 10.93 6.46 -15.00
N ILE A 68 10.25 7.59 -15.06
CA ILE A 68 9.49 8.05 -16.22
C ILE A 68 10.21 9.26 -16.82
N ILE A 69 10.43 9.24 -18.12
CA ILE A 69 11.07 10.30 -18.89
C ILE A 69 9.98 11.01 -19.70
N VAL A 70 10.00 12.33 -19.67
CA VAL A 70 9.03 13.18 -20.37
C VAL A 70 9.79 14.28 -21.11
N GLN A 71 9.52 14.44 -22.41
CA GLN A 71 9.97 15.59 -23.19
C GLN A 71 9.06 16.79 -22.90
N ASP A 72 9.63 17.88 -22.41
CA ASP A 72 8.91 18.98 -21.77
C ASP A 72 8.11 19.81 -22.79
N LYS A 73 6.78 19.90 -22.61
CA LYS A 73 5.93 20.85 -23.34
C LYS A 73 4.79 21.50 -22.57
N SER A 74 4.67 21.35 -21.24
CA SER A 74 3.64 21.94 -20.32
C SER A 74 2.85 20.93 -19.48
N HIS A 75 3.50 19.90 -18.94
CA HIS A 75 2.86 19.14 -17.86
C HIS A 75 2.85 20.07 -16.63
N GLY A 76 1.65 20.41 -16.13
CA GLY A 76 1.42 21.38 -15.06
C GLY A 76 2.19 21.11 -13.75
N LYS A 77 1.78 21.73 -12.63
CA LYS A 77 2.45 21.68 -11.31
C LYS A 77 2.55 20.26 -10.68
N ILE A 78 3.24 19.32 -11.34
CA ILE A 78 3.51 17.97 -10.83
C ILE A 78 4.71 18.06 -9.89
N ASN A 79 4.42 18.05 -8.61
CA ASN A 79 5.42 18.08 -7.54
C ASN A 79 5.60 16.69 -6.92
N VAL A 80 6.61 16.57 -6.05
CA VAL A 80 6.76 15.41 -5.16
C VAL A 80 5.49 15.25 -4.32
N GLY A 81 5.02 14.01 -4.17
CA GLY A 81 3.75 13.69 -3.51
C GLY A 81 2.54 13.69 -4.46
N SER A 82 2.67 14.25 -5.67
CA SER A 82 1.57 14.23 -6.64
C SER A 82 1.28 12.81 -7.12
N SER A 83 0.02 12.51 -7.37
CA SER A 83 -0.42 11.25 -7.99
C SER A 83 -0.60 11.43 -9.49
N VAL A 84 -0.02 10.51 -10.26
CA VAL A 84 0.04 10.63 -11.72
C VAL A 84 -0.24 9.31 -12.41
N ARG A 85 -0.65 9.38 -13.67
CA ARG A 85 -0.68 8.28 -14.63
C ARG A 85 0.28 8.59 -15.76
N ALA A 86 1.19 7.65 -16.04
CA ALA A 86 2.09 7.72 -17.18
C ALA A 86 1.74 6.60 -18.16
N ASP A 87 1.47 6.96 -19.40
CA ASP A 87 1.31 6.05 -20.53
C ASP A 87 2.51 6.24 -21.47
N GLY A 88 3.19 5.16 -21.84
CA GLY A 88 4.41 5.28 -22.64
C GLY A 88 5.04 3.96 -23.03
N ILE A 89 6.23 4.03 -23.61
CA ILE A 89 6.98 2.87 -24.11
C ILE A 89 8.07 2.51 -23.11
N LEU A 90 8.16 1.23 -22.75
CA LEU A 90 9.21 0.71 -21.89
C LEU A 90 10.54 0.66 -22.64
N GLN A 91 11.59 1.21 -22.04
CA GLN A 91 12.94 1.20 -22.57
C GLN A 91 13.96 0.83 -21.50
N LYS A 92 15.20 0.58 -21.94
CA LYS A 92 16.33 0.40 -21.04
C LYS A 92 17.08 1.72 -20.88
N SER A 93 17.33 2.08 -19.63
CA SER A 93 18.26 3.16 -19.30
C SER A 93 19.69 2.77 -19.69
N PRO A 94 20.62 3.73 -19.82
CA PRO A 94 22.04 3.44 -20.04
C PRO A 94 22.66 2.54 -18.96
N LYS A 95 22.01 2.43 -17.79
CA LYS A 95 22.41 1.56 -16.67
C LYS A 95 21.71 0.18 -16.69
N GLY A 96 21.00 -0.15 -17.76
CA GLY A 96 20.28 -1.43 -17.92
C GLY A 96 18.97 -1.56 -17.12
N GLN A 97 18.50 -0.47 -16.49
CA GLN A 97 17.27 -0.47 -15.70
C GLN A 97 16.06 -0.18 -16.61
N ASN A 98 14.91 -0.78 -16.32
CA ASN A 98 13.67 -0.45 -17.03
C ASN A 98 13.23 0.97 -16.66
N GLU A 99 12.96 1.78 -17.66
CA GLU A 99 12.41 3.13 -17.55
C GLU A 99 11.34 3.32 -18.63
N VAL A 100 10.42 4.26 -18.45
CA VAL A 100 9.33 4.49 -19.41
C VAL A 100 9.54 5.85 -20.07
N ASN A 101 9.60 5.87 -21.40
CA ASN A 101 9.48 7.11 -22.15
C ASN A 101 7.99 7.42 -22.31
N ALA A 102 7.50 8.42 -21.58
CA ALA A 102 6.08 8.73 -21.53
C ALA A 102 5.63 9.49 -22.78
N GLU A 103 4.63 8.92 -23.47
CA GLU A 103 3.87 9.60 -24.52
C GLU A 103 2.87 10.58 -23.89
N ASN A 104 2.31 10.20 -22.72
CA ASN A 104 1.36 11.01 -21.98
C ASN A 104 1.61 10.92 -20.47
N LEU A 105 1.55 12.06 -19.78
CA LEU A 105 1.62 12.14 -18.33
C LEU A 105 0.44 12.97 -17.82
N VAL A 106 -0.48 12.29 -17.13
CA VAL A 106 -1.71 12.87 -16.58
C VAL A 106 -1.56 13.04 -15.08
N LEU A 107 -1.79 14.26 -14.60
CA LEU A 107 -1.93 14.55 -13.17
C LEU A 107 -3.31 14.08 -12.69
N ILE A 108 -3.35 13.16 -11.72
CA ILE A 108 -4.59 12.67 -11.10
C ILE A 108 -4.93 13.52 -9.88
N GLY A 109 -3.93 13.81 -9.05
CA GLY A 109 -4.07 14.60 -7.83
C GLY A 109 -2.80 15.38 -7.57
N GLY A 110 -2.93 16.70 -7.50
CA GLY A 110 -1.83 17.62 -7.18
C GLY A 110 -1.35 17.45 -5.74
N CYS A 111 -0.11 17.83 -5.50
CA CYS A 111 0.43 18.02 -4.17
C CYS A 111 1.12 19.38 -4.12
N ASP A 112 0.60 20.29 -3.31
CA ASP A 112 1.28 21.54 -3.03
C ASP A 112 2.23 21.34 -1.84
N LEU A 113 3.52 21.55 -2.10
CA LEU A 113 4.55 21.44 -1.07
C LEU A 113 4.46 22.61 -0.07
N ASN A 114 3.86 23.73 -0.47
CA ASN A 114 3.68 24.91 0.38
C ASN A 114 2.45 24.79 1.29
N GLU A 115 1.51 23.90 1.00
CA GLU A 115 0.30 23.66 1.80
C GLU A 115 0.50 22.61 2.92
N GLY A 116 1.75 22.31 3.28
CA GLY A 116 2.05 21.50 4.47
C GLY A 116 2.30 20.01 4.22
N TYR A 117 2.73 19.60 3.03
CA TYR A 117 3.23 18.24 2.84
C TYR A 117 4.50 18.01 3.69
N PRO A 118 4.50 17.07 4.65
CA PRO A 118 5.54 17.00 5.68
C PRO A 118 6.85 16.37 5.22
N PHE A 119 6.85 15.69 4.05
CA PHE A 119 7.96 14.85 3.61
C PHE A 119 8.67 15.41 2.38
N ALA A 120 9.74 16.16 2.60
CA ALA A 120 10.67 16.60 1.57
C ALA A 120 11.32 15.40 0.85
N PRO A 121 11.53 15.50 -0.47
CA PRO A 121 12.19 14.46 -1.25
C PRO A 121 13.61 14.21 -0.74
N ARG A 122 14.04 12.94 -0.77
CA ARG A 122 15.39 12.48 -0.39
C ARG A 122 15.82 12.79 1.06
N LYS A 123 14.96 13.39 1.88
CA LYS A 123 15.19 13.58 3.31
C LYS A 123 14.77 12.32 4.09
N LYS A 124 15.57 11.95 5.09
CA LYS A 124 15.21 10.92 6.07
C LYS A 124 14.59 11.59 7.29
N TYR A 125 13.55 10.99 7.80
CA TYR A 125 12.82 11.46 8.98
C TYR A 125 12.95 10.46 10.11
N ALA A 126 13.05 10.96 11.34
CA ALA A 126 13.01 10.12 12.53
C ALA A 126 11.63 9.44 12.66
N PRO A 127 11.56 8.22 13.22
CA PRO A 127 10.28 7.54 13.43
C PRO A 127 9.25 8.37 14.19
N GLU A 128 9.69 9.20 15.14
CA GLU A 128 8.87 10.07 15.99
C GLU A 128 8.11 11.08 15.13
N TYR A 129 8.81 11.81 14.26
CA TYR A 129 8.18 12.75 13.33
C TYR A 129 7.21 12.06 12.36
N VAL A 130 7.56 10.85 11.88
CA VAL A 130 6.68 10.09 10.98
C VAL A 130 5.39 9.64 11.70
N ARG A 131 5.41 9.46 13.03
CA ARG A 131 4.22 9.12 13.81
C ARG A 131 3.20 10.26 13.87
N GLU A 132 3.62 11.51 13.70
CA GLU A 132 2.70 12.66 13.61
C GLU A 132 1.83 12.60 12.34
N TYR A 133 2.29 11.89 11.30
CA TYR A 133 1.61 11.77 10.00
C TYR A 133 1.31 10.31 9.64
N LEU A 134 0.55 9.61 10.50
CA LEU A 134 0.23 8.18 10.34
C LEU A 134 -0.41 7.83 8.99
N HIS A 135 -1.22 8.73 8.43
CA HIS A 135 -1.88 8.53 7.13
C HIS A 135 -0.89 8.52 5.94
N LEU A 136 0.26 9.20 6.06
CA LEU A 136 1.31 9.21 5.04
C LEU A 136 2.46 8.23 5.33
N ARG A 137 2.55 7.73 6.58
CA ARG A 137 3.58 6.79 7.02
C ARG A 137 3.80 5.58 6.10
N PRO A 138 2.76 4.88 5.57
CA PRO A 138 2.94 3.76 4.65
C PRO A 138 3.69 4.13 3.35
N GLN A 139 3.63 5.39 2.95
CA GLN A 139 4.27 5.88 1.72
C GLN A 139 5.77 6.12 1.87
N THR A 140 6.30 6.06 3.09
CA THR A 140 7.75 6.16 3.35
C THR A 140 8.44 4.84 3.02
N ARG A 141 9.69 4.90 2.56
CA ARG A 141 10.44 3.71 2.12
C ARG A 141 10.59 2.66 3.23
N ARG A 142 10.84 3.10 4.47
CA ARG A 142 11.06 2.21 5.63
C ARG A 142 9.77 1.48 6.00
N PHE A 143 8.68 2.21 6.22
CA PHE A 143 7.41 1.59 6.61
C PHE A 143 6.77 0.80 5.48
N GLY A 144 6.82 1.27 4.23
CA GLY A 144 6.34 0.47 3.10
C GLY A 144 7.07 -0.88 2.98
N SER A 145 8.37 -0.93 3.31
CA SER A 145 9.12 -2.19 3.33
C SER A 145 8.72 -3.08 4.50
N LEU A 146 8.58 -2.51 5.71
CA LEU A 146 8.10 -3.23 6.89
C LEU A 146 6.71 -3.86 6.66
N LEU A 147 5.78 -3.09 6.09
CA LEU A 147 4.42 -3.55 5.82
C LEU A 147 4.40 -4.69 4.80
N ARG A 148 5.24 -4.63 3.76
CA ARG A 148 5.39 -5.75 2.79
C ARG A 148 5.96 -7.01 3.45
N VAL A 149 6.97 -6.87 4.33
CA VAL A 149 7.53 -8.01 5.07
C VAL A 149 6.48 -8.61 6.00
N ARG A 150 5.76 -7.77 6.76
CA ARG A 150 4.64 -8.20 7.61
C ARG A 150 3.61 -9.00 6.82
N HIS A 151 3.18 -8.47 5.66
CA HIS A 151 2.28 -9.17 4.76
C HIS A 151 2.84 -10.53 4.32
N GLY A 152 4.09 -10.58 3.87
CA GLY A 152 4.75 -11.82 3.46
C GLY A 152 4.81 -12.87 4.58
N ALA A 153 5.16 -12.45 5.79
CA ALA A 153 5.21 -13.32 6.97
C ALA A 153 3.82 -13.86 7.34
N THR A 154 2.80 -12.99 7.37
CA THR A 154 1.41 -13.40 7.64
C THR A 154 0.93 -14.42 6.61
N VAL A 155 1.13 -14.15 5.32
CA VAL A 155 0.74 -15.09 4.25
C VAL A 155 1.48 -16.42 4.36
N ALA A 156 2.79 -16.41 4.65
CA ALA A 156 3.57 -17.64 4.81
C ALA A 156 3.06 -18.48 5.98
N PHE A 157 2.78 -17.85 7.12
CA PHE A 157 2.29 -18.53 8.31
C PHE A 157 0.91 -19.17 8.09
N HIS A 158 -0.04 -18.42 7.51
CA HIS A 158 -1.36 -18.97 7.21
C HIS A 158 -1.30 -20.11 6.21
N LYS A 159 -0.46 -20.00 5.17
CA LYS A 159 -0.27 -21.09 4.19
C LYS A 159 0.27 -22.36 4.84
N TYR A 160 1.24 -22.23 5.75
CA TYR A 160 1.80 -23.38 6.45
C TYR A 160 0.75 -24.09 7.32
N LEU A 161 -0.03 -23.32 8.10
CA LEU A 161 -1.09 -23.88 8.94
C LEU A 161 -2.21 -24.55 8.13
N ASP A 162 -2.62 -23.95 7.02
CA ASP A 162 -3.59 -24.51 6.08
C ASP A 162 -3.10 -25.85 5.50
N GLN A 163 -1.82 -25.94 5.10
CA GLN A 163 -1.22 -27.15 4.54
C GLN A 163 -1.20 -28.35 5.49
N ILE A 164 -1.16 -28.12 6.80
CA ILE A 164 -1.17 -29.19 7.82
C ILE A 164 -2.57 -29.39 8.44
N GLY A 165 -3.60 -28.79 7.87
CA GLY A 165 -5.00 -29.03 8.21
C GLY A 165 -5.59 -28.17 9.33
N TYR A 166 -4.92 -27.08 9.73
CA TYR A 166 -5.51 -26.11 10.67
C TYR A 166 -6.43 -25.13 9.95
N VAL A 167 -7.45 -24.68 10.68
CA VAL A 167 -8.39 -23.65 10.22
C VAL A 167 -8.18 -22.37 11.02
N CYS A 168 -8.10 -21.23 10.33
CA CYS A 168 -8.04 -19.93 10.98
C CYS A 168 -9.43 -19.52 11.46
N ILE A 169 -9.62 -19.39 12.77
CA ILE A 169 -10.86 -18.96 13.40
C ILE A 169 -10.66 -17.56 13.98
N GLN A 170 -11.58 -16.64 13.68
CA GLN A 170 -11.62 -15.32 14.29
C GLN A 170 -12.38 -15.40 15.61
N THR A 171 -11.69 -15.19 16.72
CA THR A 171 -12.29 -15.21 18.05
C THR A 171 -12.79 -13.82 18.47
N PRO A 172 -13.75 -13.73 19.41
CA PRO A 172 -14.18 -12.45 19.97
C PRO A 172 -13.03 -11.66 20.60
N ILE A 173 -12.99 -10.35 20.36
CA ILE A 173 -11.97 -9.43 20.94
C ILE A 173 -12.44 -8.86 22.27
N ILE A 174 -13.74 -8.51 22.38
CA ILE A 174 -14.34 -8.05 23.63
C ILE A 174 -14.75 -9.30 24.43
N THR A 175 -14.22 -9.42 25.64
CA THR A 175 -14.45 -10.57 26.54
C THR A 175 -14.71 -10.08 27.96
N SER A 176 -15.49 -10.85 28.73
CA SER A 176 -15.75 -10.60 30.14
C SER A 176 -14.64 -11.11 31.06
N ASN A 177 -13.73 -11.95 30.55
CA ASN A 177 -12.71 -12.60 31.36
C ASN A 177 -11.30 -12.12 31.02
N ASP A 178 -10.49 -11.89 32.05
CA ASP A 178 -9.05 -11.71 31.93
C ASP A 178 -8.41 -13.11 31.85
N CYS A 179 -7.88 -13.45 30.68
CA CYS A 179 -7.49 -14.83 30.34
C CYS A 179 -6.36 -15.39 31.21
N GLU A 180 -5.47 -14.53 31.72
CA GLU A 180 -4.27 -14.96 32.47
C GLU A 180 -3.97 -14.11 33.71
N GLY A 181 -4.71 -13.01 33.96
CA GLY A 181 -4.64 -12.24 35.22
C GLY A 181 -3.33 -11.46 35.44
N ALA A 182 -2.44 -11.43 34.45
CA ALA A 182 -1.11 -10.82 34.55
C ALA A 182 -1.00 -9.46 33.82
N GLY A 183 -2.06 -8.98 33.19
CA GLY A 183 -2.06 -7.78 32.36
C GLY A 183 -3.03 -6.69 32.80
N GLU A 184 -2.76 -5.45 32.39
CA GLU A 184 -3.73 -4.36 32.51
C GLU A 184 -4.81 -4.52 31.43
N VAL A 185 -6.09 -4.55 31.83
CA VAL A 185 -7.23 -4.71 30.92
C VAL A 185 -7.85 -3.37 30.54
N PHE A 186 -8.21 -3.21 29.27
CA PHE A 186 -9.02 -2.07 28.82
C PHE A 186 -10.50 -2.34 29.09
N LYS A 187 -11.13 -1.54 29.96
CA LYS A 187 -12.57 -1.65 30.24
C LYS A 187 -13.38 -0.99 29.12
N VAL A 188 -14.19 -1.78 28.42
CA VAL A 188 -15.17 -1.28 27.46
C VAL A 188 -16.51 -1.11 28.20
N VAL A 189 -17.05 0.10 28.20
CA VAL A 189 -18.37 0.40 28.80
C VAL A 189 -19.28 1.01 27.75
N PRO A 190 -20.60 0.72 27.78
CA PRO A 190 -21.57 1.46 27.00
C PRO A 190 -21.62 2.92 27.45
N ASP A 191 -21.90 3.81 26.52
CA ASP A 191 -22.04 5.26 26.78
C ASP A 191 -23.28 5.58 27.63
N ASN A 192 -24.31 4.73 27.55
CA ASN A 192 -25.55 4.90 28.32
C ASN A 192 -25.40 4.37 29.75
N VAL A 193 -25.52 5.28 30.72
CA VAL A 193 -25.40 5.01 32.16
C VAL A 193 -26.50 4.10 32.69
N ASP A 194 -27.72 4.19 32.17
CA ASP A 194 -28.84 3.35 32.61
C ASP A 194 -28.71 1.92 32.07
N LEU A 195 -28.21 1.77 30.84
CA LEU A 195 -27.83 0.46 30.29
C LEU A 195 -26.68 -0.16 31.10
N LEU A 196 -25.68 0.63 31.49
CA LEU A 196 -24.61 0.14 32.35
C LEU A 196 -25.14 -0.35 33.71
N LYS A 197 -26.10 0.36 34.32
CA LYS A 197 -26.73 -0.05 35.58
C LYS A 197 -27.52 -1.35 35.42
N SER A 198 -28.28 -1.53 34.34
CA SER A 198 -29.04 -2.76 34.11
C SER A 198 -28.10 -3.97 33.93
N MET A 199 -26.97 -3.79 33.23
CA MET A 199 -25.96 -4.85 33.06
C MET A 199 -25.35 -5.34 34.40
N TYR A 200 -25.18 -4.46 35.38
CA TYR A 200 -24.71 -4.88 36.72
C TYR A 200 -25.77 -5.62 37.53
N GLN A 201 -27.06 -5.32 37.33
CA GLN A 201 -28.16 -6.00 38.02
C GLN A 201 -28.33 -7.44 37.52
N ASP A 202 -28.15 -7.68 36.22
CA ASP A 202 -28.22 -9.01 35.61
C ASP A 202 -27.03 -9.92 35.95
N SER A 203 -25.95 -9.38 36.54
CA SER A 203 -24.73 -10.12 36.91
C SER A 203 -24.83 -10.84 38.27
N TYR A 204 -25.95 -10.70 38.98
CA TYR A 204 -26.21 -11.29 40.32
C TYR A 204 -27.27 -12.40 40.33
N ILE A 205 -27.64 -12.93 39.16
CA ILE A 205 -28.52 -14.11 38.98
C ILE A 205 -27.70 -15.21 38.31
#